data_AF-A0AAW8PU66-F1
#
_entry.id   AF-A0AAW8PU66-F1
#
_cell.length_a   1.000
_cell.length_b   1.000
_cell.length_c   1.000
_cell.angle_alpha   90.00
_cell.angle_beta   90.00
_cell.angle_gamma   90.00
#
_symmetry.space_group_name_H-M   'P 1'
#
loop_
_entity.id
_entity.type
_entity.pdbx_description
1 polymer ?
#
loop_
_entity_poly.entity_id
_entity_poly.type
_entity_poly.pdbx_seq_one_letter_code
_entity_poly.pdbx_strand_id
1 'polypeptide(L)'
;MKVELTAIEARVIGCLIEKEVTTPDQYPLSLNALTNACNQKSNREPVMALSESDVLDAVDALIERRLVSDESAFNSRVSKYQHRFCNTEFGDLKLSEQEKGIICCMLLRGAQTQGEIRTRTNRLATFHDVKEVEAVLEHLASEEKGPLVVKLPREAGKRESRYMHLFCGEVDVSAMAAAVPATSSSSERVAQLEQEVAELREELDALKAQVESLLS
;
A
#
# COMPACT_ATOMS: atom_id res chain seq x y z
N MET A 1 0.53 -19.97 0.14
CA MET A 1 1.34 -19.32 -0.91
C MET A 1 1.79 -17.96 -0.39
N LYS A 2 3.10 -17.68 -0.32
CA LYS A 2 3.57 -16.34 0.06
C LYS A 2 3.43 -15.44 -1.17
N VAL A 3 2.50 -14.50 -1.15
CA VAL A 3 2.30 -13.53 -2.23
C VAL A 3 3.07 -12.28 -1.86
N GLU A 4 4.06 -11.93 -2.67
CA GLU A 4 4.83 -10.69 -2.55
C GLU A 4 4.56 -9.83 -3.79
N LEU A 5 3.79 -8.78 -3.60
CA LEU A 5 3.38 -7.82 -4.62
C LEU A 5 4.32 -6.62 -4.60
N THR A 6 4.60 -6.05 -5.75
CA THR A 6 5.13 -4.69 -5.85
C THR A 6 4.05 -3.67 -5.50
N ALA A 7 4.44 -2.41 -5.28
CA ALA A 7 3.48 -1.32 -5.02
C ALA A 7 2.49 -1.11 -6.18
N ILE A 8 2.92 -1.30 -7.43
CA ILE A 8 2.06 -1.16 -8.62
C ILE A 8 1.12 -2.37 -8.72
N GLU A 9 1.62 -3.59 -8.51
CA GLU A 9 0.80 -4.80 -8.52
C GLU A 9 -0.30 -4.74 -7.43
N ALA A 10 0.06 -4.32 -6.22
CA ALA A 10 -0.89 -4.11 -5.12
C ALA A 10 -1.95 -3.07 -5.47
N ARG A 11 -1.55 -1.97 -6.13
CA ARG A 11 -2.48 -0.96 -6.64
C ARG A 11 -3.45 -1.55 -7.68
N VAL A 12 -2.94 -2.33 -8.63
CA VAL A 12 -3.76 -2.97 -9.68
C VAL A 12 -4.77 -3.94 -9.07
N ILE A 13 -4.34 -4.84 -8.19
CA ILE A 13 -5.22 -5.79 -7.50
C ILE A 13 -6.28 -5.04 -6.67
N GLY A 14 -5.86 -4.04 -5.89
CA GLY A 14 -6.78 -3.22 -5.09
C GLY A 14 -7.83 -2.53 -5.96
N CYS A 15 -7.47 -2.01 -7.14
CA CYS A 15 -8.41 -1.39 -8.07
C CYS A 15 -9.40 -2.40 -8.65
N LEU A 16 -8.94 -3.58 -9.04
CA LEU A 16 -9.82 -4.63 -9.58
C LEU A 16 -10.83 -5.10 -8.51
N ILE A 17 -10.39 -5.34 -7.27
CA ILE A 17 -11.27 -5.70 -6.15
C ILE A 17 -12.27 -4.58 -5.85
N GLU A 18 -11.81 -3.32 -5.81
CA GLU A 18 -12.68 -2.18 -5.57
C GLU A 18 -13.78 -2.07 -6.63
N LYS A 19 -13.42 -2.21 -7.92
CA LYS A 19 -14.37 -2.03 -9.03
C LYS A 19 -15.29 -3.23 -9.24
N GLU A 20 -14.86 -4.43 -8.89
CA GLU A 20 -15.74 -5.62 -8.82
C GLU A 20 -16.96 -5.34 -7.93
N VAL A 21 -16.74 -4.73 -6.76
CA VAL A 21 -17.82 -4.47 -5.78
C VAL A 21 -18.55 -3.15 -6.05
N THR A 22 -17.81 -2.07 -6.32
CA THR A 22 -18.40 -0.71 -6.36
C THR A 22 -18.99 -0.31 -7.70
N THR A 23 -18.58 -0.98 -8.79
CA THR A 23 -19.00 -0.71 -10.17
C THR A 23 -19.09 -2.02 -10.97
N PRO A 24 -19.95 -2.97 -10.58
CA PRO A 24 -20.00 -4.30 -11.20
C PRO A 24 -20.35 -4.25 -12.69
N ASP A 25 -21.15 -3.27 -13.13
CA ASP A 25 -21.51 -3.08 -14.55
C ASP A 25 -20.30 -2.78 -15.45
N GLN A 26 -19.21 -2.28 -14.88
CA GLN A 26 -17.97 -1.97 -15.60
C GLN A 26 -16.92 -3.08 -15.49
N TYR A 27 -17.16 -4.09 -14.65
CA TYR A 27 -16.21 -5.18 -14.40
C TYR A 27 -16.52 -6.38 -15.32
N PRO A 28 -15.53 -7.05 -15.92
CA PRO A 28 -14.08 -6.83 -15.84
C PRO A 28 -13.60 -5.56 -16.57
N LEU A 29 -12.51 -4.97 -16.08
CA LEU A 29 -12.02 -3.65 -16.52
C LEU A 29 -11.14 -3.74 -17.77
N SER A 30 -11.26 -2.79 -18.69
CA SER A 30 -10.26 -2.59 -19.74
C SER A 30 -8.96 -1.98 -19.19
N LEU A 31 -7.86 -2.06 -19.96
CA LEU A 31 -6.57 -1.46 -19.56
C LEU A 31 -6.69 0.04 -19.22
N ASN A 32 -7.39 0.81 -20.05
CA ASN A 32 -7.62 2.24 -19.81
C ASN A 32 -8.48 2.47 -18.55
N ALA A 33 -9.55 1.69 -18.35
CA ALA A 33 -10.37 1.80 -17.14
C ALA A 33 -9.57 1.48 -15.86
N LEU A 34 -8.72 0.45 -15.91
CA LEU A 34 -7.84 0.06 -14.82
C LEU A 34 -6.77 1.12 -14.55
N THR A 35 -6.16 1.70 -15.58
CA THR A 35 -5.18 2.78 -15.45
C THR A 35 -5.80 4.01 -14.79
N ASN A 36 -7.01 4.41 -15.22
CA ASN A 36 -7.76 5.47 -14.58
C ASN A 36 -8.10 5.16 -13.12
N ALA A 37 -8.43 3.89 -12.81
CA ALA A 37 -8.67 3.46 -11.44
C ALA A 37 -7.40 3.54 -10.56
N CYS A 38 -6.23 3.20 -11.10
CA CYS A 38 -4.96 3.26 -10.37
C CYS A 38 -4.55 4.71 -10.02
N ASN A 39 -4.89 5.65 -10.91
CA ASN A 39 -4.52 7.07 -10.85
C ASN A 39 -5.62 7.96 -10.25
N GLN A 40 -6.66 7.39 -9.61
CA GLN A 40 -7.71 8.20 -8.97
C GLN A 40 -7.12 9.09 -7.86
N LYS A 41 -7.61 10.33 -7.76
CA LYS A 41 -7.20 11.28 -6.71
C LYS A 41 -7.80 10.95 -5.34
N SER A 42 -8.93 10.26 -5.32
CA SER A 42 -9.62 9.84 -4.11
C SER A 42 -9.37 8.36 -3.84
N ASN A 43 -9.41 7.99 -2.55
CA ASN A 43 -9.23 6.60 -2.10
C ASN A 43 -7.91 5.95 -2.56
N ARG A 44 -6.86 6.75 -2.80
CA ARG A 44 -5.51 6.30 -3.15
C ARG A 44 -4.50 7.02 -2.28
N GLU A 45 -3.68 6.25 -1.57
CA GLU A 45 -2.55 6.76 -0.80
C GLU A 45 -1.34 5.84 -1.05
N PRO A 46 -0.29 6.30 -1.77
CA PRO A 46 -0.17 7.58 -2.45
C PRO A 46 -1.00 7.66 -3.74
N VAL A 47 -1.34 8.88 -4.16
CA VAL A 47 -1.85 9.13 -5.52
C VAL A 47 -0.72 8.86 -6.50
N MET A 48 -0.98 8.03 -7.51
CA MET A 48 -0.01 7.67 -8.54
C MET A 48 -0.35 8.33 -9.88
N ALA A 49 0.62 8.35 -10.78
CA ALA A 49 0.48 8.78 -12.16
C ALA A 49 1.13 7.76 -13.09
N LEU A 50 0.58 6.53 -13.08
CA LEU A 50 1.08 5.41 -13.88
C LEU A 50 0.69 5.60 -15.35
N SER A 51 1.60 5.23 -16.25
CA SER A 51 1.29 5.09 -17.67
C SER A 51 0.49 3.81 -17.95
N GLU A 52 -0.17 3.71 -19.11
CA GLU A 52 -0.83 2.46 -19.51
C GLU A 52 0.17 1.30 -19.64
N SER A 53 1.42 1.57 -20.04
CA SER A 53 2.49 0.57 -20.09
C SER A 53 2.87 0.05 -18.71
N ASP A 54 3.02 0.92 -17.71
CA ASP A 54 3.35 0.48 -16.33
C ASP A 54 2.25 -0.44 -15.77
N VAL A 55 0.98 -0.12 -16.07
CA VAL A 55 -0.16 -0.93 -15.65
C VAL A 55 -0.23 -2.24 -16.42
N LEU A 56 0.06 -2.22 -17.73
CA LEU A 56 0.08 -3.43 -18.55
C LEU A 56 1.18 -4.40 -18.09
N ASP A 57 2.40 -3.90 -17.87
CA ASP A 57 3.53 -4.73 -17.39
C ASP A 57 3.18 -5.39 -16.04
N ALA A 58 2.53 -4.65 -15.14
CA ALA A 58 2.07 -5.20 -13.86
C ALA A 58 0.94 -6.22 -14.03
N VAL A 59 -0.01 -6.00 -14.95
CA VAL A 59 -1.09 -6.95 -15.25
C VAL A 59 -0.52 -8.24 -15.84
N ASP A 60 0.42 -8.15 -16.77
CA ASP A 60 1.04 -9.31 -17.41
C ASP A 60 1.80 -10.16 -16.38
N ALA A 61 2.59 -9.53 -15.50
CA ALA A 61 3.25 -10.22 -14.38
C ALA A 61 2.25 -10.90 -13.42
N LEU A 62 1.10 -10.26 -13.16
CA LEU A 62 0.04 -10.83 -12.34
C LEU A 62 -0.70 -11.98 -13.03
N ILE A 63 -0.84 -11.95 -14.36
CA ILE A 63 -1.42 -13.04 -15.16
C ILE A 63 -0.51 -14.26 -15.13
N GLU A 64 0.80 -14.08 -15.30
CA GLU A 64 1.79 -15.17 -15.18
C GLU A 64 1.71 -15.87 -13.82
N ARG A 65 1.47 -15.10 -12.76
CA ARG A 65 1.29 -15.57 -11.38
C ARG A 65 -0.13 -16.04 -11.07
N ARG A 66 -1.05 -16.01 -12.05
CA ARG A 66 -2.47 -16.39 -11.94
C ARG A 66 -3.28 -15.58 -10.91
N LEU A 67 -2.83 -14.37 -10.60
CA LEU A 67 -3.50 -13.42 -9.71
C LEU A 67 -4.48 -12.49 -10.45
N VAL A 68 -4.38 -12.43 -11.77
CA VAL A 68 -5.30 -11.76 -12.70
C VAL A 68 -5.59 -12.71 -13.86
N SER A 69 -6.75 -12.62 -14.50
CA SER A 69 -6.99 -13.23 -15.81
C SER A 69 -7.52 -12.23 -16.84
N ASP A 70 -7.17 -12.51 -18.09
CA ASP A 70 -7.73 -11.84 -19.27
C ASP A 70 -9.03 -12.54 -19.68
N GLU A 71 -10.14 -11.81 -19.58
CA GLU A 71 -11.49 -12.22 -19.94
C GLU A 71 -11.92 -11.63 -21.30
N SER A 72 -10.95 -11.31 -22.16
CA SER A 72 -11.23 -10.89 -23.53
C SER A 72 -12.00 -11.97 -24.27
N ALA A 73 -13.17 -11.59 -24.79
CA ALA A 73 -13.95 -12.45 -25.65
C ALA A 73 -13.15 -12.77 -26.93
N PHE A 74 -13.35 -13.97 -27.48
CA PHE A 74 -12.76 -14.37 -28.75
C PHE A 74 -13.07 -13.32 -29.83
N ASN A 75 -12.04 -12.75 -30.45
CA ASN A 75 -12.12 -11.66 -31.45
C ASN A 75 -12.44 -10.25 -30.91
N SER A 76 -12.43 -10.04 -29.58
CA SER A 76 -12.46 -8.69 -28.98
C SER A 76 -11.13 -7.98 -29.22
N ARG A 77 -11.18 -6.71 -29.62
CA ARG A 77 -10.00 -5.85 -29.74
C ARG A 77 -9.60 -5.18 -28.43
N VAL A 78 -10.41 -5.34 -27.38
CA VAL A 78 -10.20 -4.71 -26.07
C VAL A 78 -10.02 -5.81 -25.05
N SER A 79 -8.82 -5.89 -24.48
CA SER A 79 -8.51 -6.77 -23.35
C SER A 79 -9.27 -6.31 -22.11
N LYS A 80 -9.79 -7.28 -21.35
CA LYS A 80 -10.52 -7.03 -20.10
C LYS A 80 -9.92 -7.90 -19.00
N TYR A 81 -9.68 -7.32 -17.84
CA TYR A 81 -8.97 -7.98 -16.76
C TYR A 81 -9.87 -8.17 -15.54
N GLN A 82 -9.80 -9.35 -14.94
CA GLN A 82 -10.42 -9.68 -13.66
C GLN A 82 -9.37 -10.13 -12.66
N HIS A 83 -9.52 -9.76 -11.38
CA HIS A 83 -8.66 -10.32 -10.34
C HIS A 83 -9.04 -11.77 -10.06
N ARG A 84 -8.02 -12.56 -9.74
CA ARG A 84 -8.10 -13.94 -9.26
C ARG A 84 -7.46 -14.07 -7.88
N PHE A 85 -7.27 -12.94 -7.19
CA PHE A 85 -6.49 -12.84 -5.97
C PHE A 85 -7.12 -13.60 -4.80
N CYS A 86 -8.45 -13.53 -4.67
CA CYS A 86 -9.20 -14.20 -3.61
C CYS A 86 -10.52 -14.77 -4.15
N ASN A 87 -11.14 -15.69 -3.40
CA ASN A 87 -12.48 -16.23 -3.67
C ASN A 87 -12.66 -16.94 -5.03
N THR A 88 -11.57 -17.36 -5.68
CA THR A 88 -11.64 -18.15 -6.93
C THR A 88 -11.92 -19.62 -6.65
N GLU A 89 -12.52 -20.35 -7.60
CA GLU A 89 -12.95 -21.76 -7.41
C GLU A 89 -11.85 -22.66 -6.84
N PHE A 90 -10.62 -22.53 -7.35
CA PHE A 90 -9.46 -23.34 -6.97
C PHE A 90 -8.45 -22.60 -6.09
N GLY A 91 -8.74 -21.37 -5.65
CA GLY A 91 -7.84 -20.56 -4.82
C GLY A 91 -7.96 -20.88 -3.33
N ASP A 92 -6.82 -20.95 -2.64
CA ASP A 92 -6.75 -21.21 -1.19
C ASP A 92 -7.17 -20.02 -0.32
N LEU A 93 -7.06 -18.81 -0.87
CA LEU A 93 -7.40 -17.56 -0.18
C LEU A 93 -8.90 -17.28 -0.34
N LYS A 94 -9.65 -17.59 0.71
CA LYS A 94 -11.08 -17.31 0.82
C LYS A 94 -11.26 -16.20 1.83
N LEU A 95 -11.87 -15.10 1.40
CA LEU A 95 -12.11 -13.93 2.21
C LEU A 95 -13.60 -13.65 2.27
N SER A 96 -14.12 -13.40 3.47
CA SER A 96 -15.45 -12.82 3.66
C SER A 96 -15.54 -11.43 2.99
N GLU A 97 -16.76 -10.92 2.84
CA GLU A 97 -16.97 -9.57 2.30
C GLU A 97 -16.21 -8.51 3.11
N GLN A 98 -16.25 -8.62 4.44
CA GLN A 98 -15.56 -7.74 5.38
C GLN A 98 -14.04 -7.83 5.24
N GLU A 99 -13.48 -9.04 5.21
CA GLU A 99 -12.05 -9.26 5.03
C GLU A 99 -11.55 -8.72 3.68
N LYS A 100 -12.28 -9.01 2.60
CA LYS A 100 -11.99 -8.49 1.25
C LYS A 100 -12.02 -6.96 1.24
N GLY A 101 -13.01 -6.35 1.89
CA GLY A 101 -13.12 -4.89 2.02
C GLY A 101 -11.94 -4.26 2.76
N ILE A 102 -11.52 -4.86 3.89
CA ILE A 102 -10.37 -4.41 4.68
C ILE A 102 -9.09 -4.48 3.84
N ILE A 103 -8.82 -5.63 3.22
CA ILE A 103 -7.62 -5.86 2.42
C ILE A 103 -7.59 -4.90 1.22
N CYS A 104 -8.71 -4.76 0.50
CA CYS A 104 -8.83 -3.80 -0.60
C CYS A 104 -8.49 -2.36 -0.15
N CYS A 105 -8.99 -1.95 1.02
CA CYS A 105 -8.72 -0.63 1.56
C CYS A 105 -7.22 -0.43 1.86
N MET A 106 -6.57 -1.43 2.46
CA MET A 106 -5.14 -1.36 2.77
C MET A 106 -4.25 -1.42 1.52
N LEU A 107 -4.59 -2.22 0.51
CA LEU A 107 -3.85 -2.26 -0.76
C LEU A 107 -3.86 -0.89 -1.47
N LEU A 108 -4.96 -0.14 -1.34
CA LEU A 108 -5.14 1.15 -1.98
C LEU A 108 -4.59 2.33 -1.17
N ARG A 109 -4.55 2.21 0.16
CA ARG A 109 -4.28 3.34 1.07
C ARG A 109 -3.24 3.07 2.16
N GLY A 110 -2.60 1.91 2.15
CA GLY A 110 -1.62 1.50 3.14
C GLY A 110 -2.20 1.30 4.53
N ALA A 111 -1.40 1.60 5.56
CA ALA A 111 -1.73 1.32 6.94
C ALA A 111 -2.89 2.20 7.45
N GLN A 112 -3.87 1.63 8.14
CA GLN A 112 -5.08 2.37 8.57
C GLN A 112 -5.54 1.96 9.97
N THR A 113 -6.20 2.87 10.68
CA THR A 113 -6.85 2.53 11.97
C THR A 113 -8.19 1.83 11.73
N GLN A 114 -8.73 1.18 12.76
CA GLN A 114 -10.03 0.48 12.68
C GLN A 114 -11.17 1.46 12.35
N GLY A 115 -11.12 2.68 12.90
CA GLY A 115 -12.09 3.74 12.61
C GLY A 115 -12.04 4.20 11.16
N GLU A 116 -10.83 4.40 10.61
CA GLU A 116 -10.64 4.75 9.21
C GLU A 116 -11.14 3.66 8.27
N ILE A 117 -10.80 2.40 8.56
CA ILE A 117 -11.23 1.25 7.76
C ILE A 117 -12.75 1.23 7.67
N ARG A 118 -13.45 1.28 8.82
CA ARG A 118 -14.92 1.30 8.86
C ARG A 118 -15.51 2.36 7.93
N THR A 119 -15.03 3.60 8.03
CA THR A 119 -15.58 4.70 7.22
C THR A 119 -15.22 4.56 5.73
N ARG A 120 -14.02 4.07 5.42
CA ARG A 120 -13.49 4.03 4.05
C ARG A 120 -13.95 2.79 3.28
N THR A 121 -14.42 1.73 3.96
CA THR A 121 -14.96 0.50 3.34
C THR A 121 -16.48 0.48 3.20
N ASN A 122 -17.20 1.55 3.52
CA ASN A 122 -18.68 1.58 3.49
C ASN A 122 -19.32 1.14 2.16
N ARG A 123 -18.61 1.28 1.03
CA ARG A 123 -19.07 0.83 -0.29
C ARG A 123 -18.57 -0.56 -0.68
N LEU A 124 -17.69 -1.15 0.13
CA LEU A 124 -17.05 -2.45 -0.10
C LEU A 124 -17.62 -3.53 0.80
N ALA A 125 -17.92 -3.19 2.05
CA ALA A 125 -18.44 -4.11 3.06
C ALA A 125 -19.19 -3.34 4.15
N THR A 126 -20.16 -4.00 4.78
CA THR A 126 -20.91 -3.43 5.91
C THR A 126 -20.29 -3.82 7.24
N PHE A 127 -20.11 -2.84 8.13
CA PHE A 127 -19.69 -3.03 9.52
C PHE A 127 -20.64 -2.28 10.45
N HIS A 128 -21.18 -2.96 11.45
CA HIS A 128 -22.07 -2.43 12.46
C HIS A 128 -21.35 -1.40 13.33
N ASP A 129 -20.19 -1.78 13.88
CA ASP A 129 -19.38 -0.95 14.75
C ASP A 129 -17.87 -1.18 14.54
N VAL A 130 -17.06 -0.45 15.31
CA VAL A 130 -15.58 -0.54 15.23
C VAL A 130 -15.07 -1.85 15.85
N LYS A 131 -15.82 -2.47 16.77
CA LYS A 131 -15.43 -3.73 17.41
C LYS A 131 -15.50 -4.88 16.42
N GLU A 132 -16.47 -4.85 15.51
CA GLU A 132 -16.55 -5.81 14.41
C GLU A 132 -15.32 -5.71 13.49
N VAL A 133 -14.89 -4.49 13.14
CA VAL A 133 -13.64 -4.30 12.36
C VAL A 133 -12.43 -4.84 13.12
N GLU A 134 -12.34 -4.59 14.43
CA GLU A 134 -11.26 -5.11 15.27
C GLU A 134 -11.24 -6.64 15.31
N ALA A 135 -12.40 -7.28 15.47
CA ALA A 135 -12.52 -8.74 15.45
C ALA A 135 -12.09 -9.35 14.11
N VAL A 136 -12.47 -8.74 12.98
CA VAL A 136 -12.03 -9.22 11.65
C VAL A 136 -10.52 -9.01 11.45
N LEU A 137 -9.96 -7.88 11.93
CA LEU A 137 -8.52 -7.65 11.88
C LEU A 137 -7.73 -8.64 12.75
N GLU A 138 -8.24 -8.99 13.92
CA GLU A 138 -7.65 -10.02 14.79
C GLU A 138 -7.71 -11.40 14.13
N HIS A 139 -8.80 -11.73 13.44
CA HIS A 139 -8.91 -12.97 12.66
C HIS A 139 -7.86 -13.01 11.54
N LEU A 140 -7.78 -11.97 10.72
CA LEU A 140 -6.80 -11.84 9.63
C LEU A 140 -5.34 -11.87 10.12
N ALA A 141 -5.08 -11.44 11.35
CA ALA A 141 -3.75 -11.46 11.97
C ALA A 141 -3.39 -12.82 12.61
N SER A 142 -4.39 -13.65 12.93
CA SER A 142 -4.22 -14.94 13.62
C SER A 142 -4.47 -16.16 12.71
N GLU A 143 -4.54 -15.93 11.41
CA GLU A 143 -4.95 -16.94 10.44
C GLU A 143 -3.94 -18.09 10.32
N GLU A 144 -4.42 -19.34 10.42
CA GLU A 144 -3.57 -20.54 10.52
C GLU A 144 -2.66 -20.75 9.30
N LYS A 145 -3.12 -20.30 8.12
CA LYS A 145 -2.36 -20.39 6.86
C LYS A 145 -1.28 -19.31 6.74
N GLY A 146 -1.22 -18.38 7.68
CA GLY A 146 -0.29 -17.26 7.75
C GLY A 146 -1.03 -15.92 7.91
N PRO A 147 -0.49 -14.97 8.69
CA PRO A 147 -1.13 -13.68 8.91
C PRO A 147 -1.24 -12.90 7.61
N LEU A 148 -2.40 -12.30 7.36
CA LEU A 148 -2.67 -11.46 6.19
C LEU A 148 -2.48 -9.97 6.52
N VAL A 149 -2.62 -9.60 7.80
CA VAL A 149 -2.41 -8.25 8.31
C VAL A 149 -1.54 -8.28 9.57
N VAL A 150 -0.92 -7.14 9.87
CA VAL A 150 -0.14 -6.93 11.10
C VAL A 150 -0.59 -5.65 11.79
N LYS A 151 -0.68 -5.69 13.12
CA LYS A 151 -0.92 -4.52 13.96
C LYS A 151 0.41 -3.79 14.17
N LEU A 152 0.47 -2.54 13.74
CA LEU A 152 1.64 -1.68 13.91
C LEU A 152 1.68 -1.07 15.31
N PRO A 153 2.88 -0.69 15.80
CA PRO A 153 3.02 0.00 17.07
C PRO A 153 2.29 1.34 17.01
N ARG A 154 1.78 1.76 18.16
CA ARG A 154 1.07 3.04 18.24
C ARG A 154 2.04 4.19 18.03
N GLU A 155 1.69 5.09 17.13
CA GLU A 155 2.38 6.37 16.98
C GLU A 155 2.24 7.19 18.28
N ALA A 156 3.28 7.93 18.65
CA ALA A 156 3.29 8.74 19.86
C ALA A 156 2.11 9.75 19.86
N GLY A 157 1.32 9.76 20.94
CA GLY A 157 0.14 10.63 21.07
C GLY A 157 -1.13 10.13 20.36
N LYS A 158 -1.09 9.02 19.62
CA LYS A 158 -2.29 8.41 19.02
C LYS A 158 -2.91 7.36 19.94
N ARG A 159 -4.24 7.37 20.02
CA ARG A 159 -5.03 6.41 20.82
C ARG A 159 -5.17 5.04 20.15
N GLU A 160 -5.24 5.03 18.83
CA GLU A 160 -5.50 3.84 18.02
C GLU A 160 -4.21 3.34 17.35
N SER A 161 -4.12 2.03 17.13
CA SER A 161 -3.04 1.42 16.35
C SER A 161 -3.44 1.35 14.89
N ARG A 162 -2.48 1.37 13.97
CA ARG A 162 -2.73 1.15 12.55
C ARG A 162 -2.46 -0.31 12.21
N TYR A 163 -3.13 -0.81 11.17
CA TYR A 163 -2.93 -2.15 10.64
C TYR A 163 -2.47 -2.06 9.20
N MET A 164 -1.58 -2.96 8.79
CA MET A 164 -1.04 -3.04 7.44
C MET A 164 -1.16 -4.45 6.88
N HIS A 165 -1.41 -4.57 5.59
CA HIS A 165 -1.44 -5.87 4.92
C HIS A 165 -0.01 -6.42 4.72
N LEU A 166 0.11 -7.75 4.57
CA LEU A 166 1.41 -8.43 4.38
C LEU A 166 1.67 -8.91 2.94
N PHE A 167 0.77 -8.58 2.00
CA PHE A 167 0.92 -8.96 0.59
C PHE A 167 2.03 -8.24 -0.18
N CYS A 168 2.70 -7.22 0.37
CA CYS A 168 3.87 -6.57 -0.25
C CYS A 168 5.19 -6.98 0.43
N GLY A 169 5.19 -8.12 1.13
CA GLY A 169 6.32 -8.57 1.94
C GLY A 169 6.16 -8.23 3.42
N GLU A 170 7.19 -8.58 4.19
CA GLU A 170 7.19 -8.37 5.64
C GLU A 170 7.34 -6.90 5.97
N VAL A 171 6.41 -6.39 6.79
CA VAL A 171 6.52 -5.04 7.33
C VAL A 171 7.46 -5.11 8.52
N ASP A 172 8.60 -4.43 8.44
CA ASP A 172 9.50 -4.28 9.58
C ASP A 172 8.89 -3.33 10.61
N VAL A 173 8.09 -3.93 11.50
CA VAL A 173 7.43 -3.29 12.64
C VAL A 173 8.46 -2.60 13.55
N SER A 174 9.68 -3.15 13.65
CA SER A 174 10.76 -2.61 14.48
C SER A 174 11.39 -1.37 13.86
N ALA A 175 11.62 -1.36 12.55
CA ALA A 175 12.11 -0.18 11.84
C ALA A 175 11.09 0.99 11.88
N MET A 176 9.78 0.70 11.78
CA MET A 176 8.73 1.72 11.94
C MET A 176 8.59 2.24 13.38
N ALA A 177 8.80 1.37 14.39
CA ALA A 177 8.87 1.77 15.80
C ALA A 177 10.11 2.60 16.13
N ALA A 178 11.22 2.42 15.41
CA ALA A 178 12.43 3.21 15.56
C ALA A 178 12.37 4.55 14.80
N ALA A 179 11.54 4.62 13.74
CA ALA A 179 11.35 5.82 12.93
C ALA A 179 10.31 6.81 13.48
N VAL A 180 9.56 6.47 14.54
CA VAL A 180 8.79 7.49 15.28
C VAL A 180 9.78 8.44 15.94
N PRO A 181 9.79 9.73 15.58
CA PRO A 181 10.65 10.68 16.27
C PRO A 181 10.13 10.76 17.70
N ALA A 182 10.91 10.24 18.65
CA ALA A 182 10.76 10.65 20.03
C ALA A 182 10.84 12.17 20.03
N THR A 183 9.74 12.84 20.37
CA THR A 183 9.57 14.30 20.31
C THR A 183 10.55 15.06 21.21
N SER A 184 11.38 14.33 21.99
CA SER A 184 12.52 14.85 22.74
C SER A 184 13.86 14.84 21.96
N SER A 185 14.02 13.99 20.93
CA SER A 185 15.30 13.81 20.21
C SER A 185 15.50 14.75 19.02
N SER A 186 14.41 15.31 18.48
CA SER A 186 14.47 16.13 17.26
C SER A 186 15.17 17.48 17.49
N SER A 187 15.10 18.04 18.69
CA SER A 187 15.80 19.30 19.01
C SER A 187 17.31 19.10 19.14
N GLU A 188 17.73 18.02 19.80
CA GLU A 188 19.16 17.69 19.99
C GLU A 188 19.80 17.25 18.67
N ARG A 189 19.07 16.50 17.84
CA ARG A 189 19.54 16.09 16.52
C ARG A 189 19.66 17.27 15.55
N VAL A 190 18.71 18.22 15.59
CA VAL A 190 18.79 19.45 14.79
C VAL A 190 19.97 20.31 15.27
N ALA A 191 20.16 20.48 16.58
CA ALA A 191 21.30 21.23 17.11
C ALA A 191 22.65 20.58 16.74
N GLN A 192 22.76 19.25 16.80
CA GLN A 192 23.96 18.53 16.37
C GLN A 192 24.22 18.70 14.87
N LEU A 193 23.19 18.59 14.04
CA LEU A 193 23.33 18.77 12.59
C LEU A 193 23.64 20.22 12.21
N GLU A 194 23.10 21.21 12.91
CA GLU A 194 23.43 22.62 12.71
C GLU A 194 24.89 22.90 13.06
N GLN A 195 25.40 22.29 14.14
CA GLN A 195 26.80 22.40 14.53
C GLN A 195 27.74 21.73 13.52
N GLU A 196 27.41 20.51 13.08
CA GLU A 196 28.20 19.78 12.06
C GLU A 196 28.22 20.53 10.72
N VAL A 197 27.11 21.16 10.32
CA VAL A 197 27.05 22.00 9.11
C VAL A 197 27.89 23.27 9.27
N ALA A 198 27.97 23.86 10.47
CA ALA A 198 28.81 25.02 10.72
C ALA A 198 30.30 24.66 10.61
N GLU A 199 30.72 23.56 11.25
CA GLU A 199 32.09 23.06 11.22
C GLU A 199 32.53 22.70 9.79
N LEU A 200 31.70 21.97 9.04
CA LEU A 200 31.99 21.63 7.64
C LEU A 200 32.08 22.84 6.72
N ARG A 201 31.33 23.92 7.00
CA ARG A 201 31.43 25.17 6.23
C ARG A 201 32.75 25.90 6.49
N GLU A 202 33.20 25.94 7.74
CA GLU A 202 34.51 26.52 8.07
C GLU A 202 35.65 25.73 7.42
N GLU A 203 35.60 24.40 7.46
CA GLU A 203 36.58 23.55 6.78
C GLU A 203 36.57 23.76 5.27
N LEU A 204 35.38 23.88 4.66
CA LEU A 204 35.24 24.13 3.22
C LEU A 204 35.83 25.49 2.84
N ASP A 205 35.60 26.52 3.62
CA ASP A 205 36.12 27.86 3.34
C ASP A 205 37.64 27.93 3.56
N ALA A 206 38.16 27.24 4.57
CA ALA A 206 39.61 27.08 4.76
C ALA A 206 40.27 26.33 3.59
N LEU A 207 39.63 25.26 3.11
CA LEU A 207 40.14 24.48 1.97
C LEU A 207 40.11 25.28 0.67
N LYS A 208 39.03 26.05 0.43
CA LYS A 208 38.96 26.97 -0.72
C LYS A 208 40.06 28.01 -0.69
N ALA A 209 40.34 28.61 0.48
CA ALA A 209 41.42 29.58 0.62
C ALA A 209 42.80 28.96 0.35
N GLN A 210 43.03 27.72 0.79
CA GLN A 210 44.28 27.00 0.47
C GLN A 210 44.41 26.69 -1.02
N VAL A 211 43.34 26.24 -1.67
CA VAL A 211 43.33 25.98 -3.12
C VAL A 211 43.59 27.27 -3.92
N GLU A 212 42.99 28.39 -3.51
CA GLU A 212 43.19 29.69 -4.16
C GLU A 212 44.65 30.17 -4.01
N SER A 213 45.27 29.93 -2.85
CA SER A 213 46.70 30.24 -2.62
C SER A 213 47.69 29.36 -3.40
N LEU A 214 47.28 28.15 -3.79
CA LEU A 214 48.08 27.23 -4.60
C LEU A 214 47.92 27.47 -6.11
N LEU A 215 46.85 28.17 -6.52
CA LEU A 215 46.55 28.52 -7.90
C LEU A 215 47.03 29.94 -8.27
N SER A 216 47.47 30.74 -7.30
CA SER A 216 48.14 32.04 -7.49
C SER A 216 49.66 31.91 -7.58
#